data_AF-A0A812JA35-F1
#
_entry.id   AF-A0A812JA35-F1
#
_cell.length_a   1.000
_cell.length_b   1.000
_cell.length_c   1.000
_cell.angle_alpha   90.00
_cell.angle_beta   90.00
_cell.angle_gamma   90.00
#
_symmetry.space_group_name_H-M   'P 1'
#
loop_
_entity.id
_entity.type
_entity.pdbx_description
1 polymer ?
#
loop_
_entity_poly.entity_id
_entity_poly.type
_entity_poly.pdbx_seq_one_letter_code
_entity_poly.pdbx_strand_id
1 'polypeptide(L)'
;MRYVILRHQVPAGRVEAHLEFHVGSIDEQENQRGMAHMLEHVCFLGSERRMQLQSGGLGMTSNACTDFNHTVYHLSLGTEYLSQGLEALADIGPPLTSLCRLVQLVHMYIHVT
;
A
#
# COMPACT_ATOMS: atom_id res chain seq x y z
N MET A 1 -8.18 -9.59 6.89
CA MET A 1 -8.15 -8.24 6.31
C MET A 1 -9.36 -7.47 6.81
N ARG A 2 -9.17 -6.25 7.33
CA ARG A 2 -10.27 -5.33 7.65
C ARG A 2 -10.24 -4.18 6.64
N TYR A 3 -11.39 -3.64 6.27
CA TYR A 3 -11.46 -2.53 5.33
C TYR A 3 -12.54 -1.53 5.73
N VAL A 4 -12.34 -0.28 5.31
CA VAL A 4 -13.26 0.84 5.49
C VAL A 4 -13.38 1.57 4.17
N ILE A 5 -14.61 1.85 3.73
CA ILE A 5 -14.88 2.67 2.55
C ILE A 5 -15.46 4.00 3.03
N LEU A 6 -14.79 5.09 2.68
CA LEU A 6 -15.18 6.46 2.98
C LEU A 6 -15.62 7.11 1.68
N ARG A 7 -16.87 7.58 1.64
CA ARG A 7 -17.39 8.31 0.47
C ARG A 7 -17.11 9.79 0.65
N HIS A 8 -16.56 10.41 -0.38
CA HIS A 8 -16.33 11.84 -0.45
C HIS A 8 -16.90 12.38 -1.77
N GLN A 9 -17.02 13.69 -1.95
CA GLN A 9 -17.62 14.27 -3.18
C GLN A 9 -16.62 15.12 -3.98
N VAL A 10 -15.46 15.45 -3.41
CA VAL A 10 -14.50 16.40 -3.97
C VAL A 10 -13.08 15.93 -3.66
N PRO A 11 -12.16 15.82 -4.63
CA PRO A 11 -12.32 16.06 -6.05
C PRO A 11 -13.02 14.88 -6.74
N ALA A 12 -14.08 15.11 -7.51
CA ALA A 12 -14.87 14.04 -8.14
C ALA A 12 -14.05 13.10 -9.05
N GLY A 13 -14.45 11.82 -9.11
CA GLY A 13 -13.89 10.84 -10.04
C GLY A 13 -12.51 10.32 -9.65
N ARG A 14 -12.14 10.43 -8.37
CA ARG A 14 -10.86 9.90 -7.84
C ARG A 14 -11.09 8.83 -6.80
N VAL A 15 -10.07 8.02 -6.61
CA VAL A 15 -9.97 7.10 -5.49
C VAL A 15 -8.63 7.25 -4.84
N GLU A 16 -8.62 7.30 -3.52
CA GLU A 16 -7.43 7.11 -2.71
C GLU A 16 -7.56 5.79 -1.95
N ALA A 17 -6.59 4.89 -2.10
CA ALA A 17 -6.57 3.64 -1.36
C ALA A 17 -5.28 3.53 -0.54
N HIS A 18 -5.43 3.19 0.73
CA HIS A 18 -4.36 3.05 1.71
C HIS A 18 -4.37 1.61 2.22
N LEU A 19 -3.27 0.90 2.03
CA LEU A 19 -3.02 -0.43 2.58
C LEU A 19 -2.03 -0.28 3.75
N GLU A 20 -2.54 -0.45 4.97
CA GLU A 20 -1.79 -0.31 6.21
C GLU A 20 -1.49 -1.70 6.79
N PHE A 21 -0.21 -1.97 7.01
CA PHE A 21 0.29 -3.09 7.79
C PHE A 21 0.61 -2.58 9.18
N HIS A 22 0.04 -3.21 10.21
CA HIS A 22 0.31 -2.88 11.62
C HIS A 22 1.64 -3.51 12.07
N VAL A 23 2.70 -3.23 11.33
CA VAL A 23 4.08 -3.63 11.58
C VAL A 23 4.98 -2.47 11.17
N GLY A 24 5.86 -2.05 12.06
CA GLY A 24 6.84 -1.00 11.81
C GLY A 24 8.22 -1.35 12.37
N SER A 25 9.09 -0.35 12.53
CA SER A 25 10.46 -0.59 13.02
C SER A 25 10.52 -1.08 14.48
N ILE A 26 9.47 -0.86 15.29
CA ILE A 26 9.42 -1.35 16.68
C ILE A 26 9.32 -2.88 16.76
N ASP A 27 8.85 -3.51 15.69
CA ASP A 27 8.62 -4.95 15.61
C ASP A 27 9.89 -5.71 15.16
N GLU A 28 10.98 -4.99 14.85
CA GLU A 28 12.25 -5.57 14.40
C GLU A 28 13.03 -6.20 15.56
N GLN A 29 13.57 -7.41 15.32
CA GLN A 29 14.60 -7.98 16.18
C GLN A 29 15.95 -7.27 16.00
N GLU A 30 16.90 -7.50 16.91
CA GLU A 30 18.24 -6.89 16.86
C GLU A 30 18.95 -7.12 15.52
N ASN A 31 18.79 -8.32 14.94
CA ASN A 31 19.36 -8.69 13.64
C ASN A 31 18.50 -8.27 12.43
N GLN A 32 17.42 -7.54 12.67
CA GLN A 32 16.45 -7.09 11.67
C GLN A 32 16.36 -5.56 11.59
N ARG A 33 17.25 -4.84 12.27
CA ARG A 33 17.23 -3.37 12.30
C ARG A 33 17.25 -2.76 10.90
N GLY A 34 16.24 -1.98 10.58
CA GLY A 34 16.02 -1.33 9.28
C GLY A 34 15.33 -2.21 8.24
N MET A 35 14.96 -3.45 8.56
CA MET A 35 14.30 -4.33 7.60
C MET A 35 12.88 -3.89 7.26
N ALA A 36 12.11 -3.29 8.16
CA ALA A 36 10.76 -2.82 7.86
C ALA A 36 10.81 -1.78 6.73
N HIS A 37 11.67 -0.77 6.86
CA HIS A 37 11.87 0.26 5.83
C HIS A 37 12.52 -0.31 4.56
N MET A 38 13.44 -1.28 4.68
CA MET A 38 14.01 -1.94 3.51
C MET A 38 12.95 -2.72 2.72
N LEU A 39 12.10 -3.47 3.42
CA LEU A 39 11.00 -4.22 2.84
C LEU A 39 9.96 -3.29 2.24
N GLU A 40 9.73 -2.13 2.85
CA GLU A 40 8.91 -1.07 2.26
C GLU A 40 9.39 -0.75 0.85
N HIS A 41 10.65 -0.36 0.70
CA HIS A 41 11.24 -0.06 -0.61
C HIS A 41 11.20 -1.24 -1.57
N VAL A 42 11.58 -2.44 -1.13
CA VAL A 42 11.63 -3.62 -2.02
C VAL A 42 10.23 -3.99 -2.52
N CYS A 43 9.21 -3.94 -1.66
CA CYS A 43 7.84 -4.21 -2.07
C CYS A 43 7.22 -3.01 -2.83
N PHE A 44 7.72 -1.80 -2.61
CA PHE A 44 7.30 -0.59 -3.32
C PHE A 44 7.79 -0.54 -4.77
N LEU A 45 8.99 -1.06 -5.05
CA LEU A 45 9.50 -1.27 -6.42
C LEU A 45 8.49 -2.07 -7.26
N GLY A 46 7.71 -2.94 -6.60
CA GLY A 46 6.41 -3.37 -7.07
C GLY A 46 6.43 -4.50 -8.10
N SER A 47 5.24 -4.77 -8.63
CA SER A 47 4.97 -5.73 -9.69
C SER A 47 4.96 -5.06 -11.07
N GLU A 48 5.04 -5.86 -12.14
CA GLU A 48 4.89 -5.35 -13.52
C GLU A 48 3.61 -4.53 -13.71
N ARG A 49 2.50 -4.93 -13.06
CA ARG A 49 1.22 -4.21 -13.09
C ARG A 49 1.34 -2.82 -12.49
N ARG A 50 2.00 -2.68 -11.33
CA ARG A 50 2.21 -1.39 -10.68
C ARG A 50 3.11 -0.47 -11.52
N MET A 51 4.16 -1.04 -12.11
CA MET A 51 5.02 -0.30 -13.04
C MET A 51 4.24 0.20 -14.27
N GLN A 52 3.35 -0.61 -14.84
CA GLN A 52 2.49 -0.20 -15.95
C GLN A 52 1.54 0.94 -15.55
N LEU A 53 0.97 0.90 -14.34
CA LEU A 53 0.09 1.96 -13.85
C LEU A 53 0.83 3.29 -13.62
N GLN A 54 2.07 3.25 -13.13
CA GLN A 54 2.89 4.44 -12.93
C GLN A 54 3.43 5.01 -14.26
N SER A 55 3.91 4.14 -15.15
CA SER A 55 4.54 4.53 -16.43
C SER A 55 3.53 4.88 -17.52
N GLY A 56 2.31 4.36 -17.45
CA GLY A 56 1.27 4.54 -18.47
C GLY A 56 0.67 5.95 -18.55
N GLY A 57 1.13 6.92 -17.74
CA GLY A 57 0.63 8.29 -17.77
C GLY A 57 -0.81 8.44 -17.27
N LEU A 58 -1.32 7.45 -16.53
CA LEU A 58 -2.72 7.38 -16.07
C LEU A 58 -3.04 8.36 -14.92
N GLY A 59 -2.17 9.32 -14.63
CA GLY A 59 -2.33 10.28 -13.53
C GLY A 59 -2.33 9.64 -12.15
N MET A 60 -1.86 8.39 -12.03
CA MET A 60 -1.72 7.70 -10.76
C MET A 60 -0.53 8.26 -9.99
N THR A 61 -0.75 8.63 -8.73
CA THR A 61 0.32 8.88 -7.77
C THR A 61 0.31 7.79 -6.73
N SER A 62 1.48 7.44 -6.22
CA SER A 62 1.60 6.42 -5.18
C SER A 62 2.85 6.64 -4.36
N ASN A 63 2.79 6.34 -3.08
CA ASN A 63 3.94 6.43 -2.19
C ASN A 63 3.77 5.43 -1.03
N ALA A 64 4.82 5.24 -0.24
CA ALA A 64 4.82 4.39 0.94
C ALA A 64 5.58 5.07 2.07
N CYS A 65 5.32 4.63 3.30
CA CYS A 65 6.09 5.05 4.45
C CYS A 65 6.09 3.98 5.53
N THR A 66 7.21 3.90 6.24
CA THR A 66 7.40 3.05 7.41
C THR A 66 7.65 3.94 8.62
N ASP A 67 6.83 3.76 9.64
CA ASP A 67 7.00 4.38 10.95
C ASP A 67 7.36 3.30 12.00
N PHE A 68 7.43 3.67 13.27
CA PHE A 68 7.66 2.74 14.37
C PHE A 68 6.61 1.63 14.43
N ASN A 69 5.34 1.94 14.20
CA ASN A 69 4.23 1.02 14.49
C ASN A 69 3.54 0.46 13.23
N HIS A 70 3.80 1.02 12.06
CA HIS A 70 3.08 0.65 10.86
C HIS A 70 3.88 0.95 9.59
N THR A 71 3.50 0.25 8.53
CA THR A 71 3.97 0.48 7.17
C THR A 71 2.74 0.70 6.29
N VAL A 72 2.67 1.81 5.56
CA VAL A 72 1.51 2.18 4.76
C VAL A 72 1.91 2.34 3.30
N TYR A 73 1.14 1.73 2.41
CA TYR A 73 1.21 1.93 0.97
C TYR A 73 -0.04 2.65 0.53
N HIS A 74 0.10 3.73 -0.22
CA HIS A 74 -1.05 4.46 -0.75
C HIS A 74 -0.94 4.71 -2.24
N LEU A 75 -2.12 4.83 -2.86
CA LEU A 75 -2.31 5.20 -4.26
C LEU A 75 -3.46 6.19 -4.39
N SER A 76 -3.33 7.10 -5.35
CA SER A 76 -4.38 8.00 -5.81
C SER A 76 -4.49 7.87 -7.33
N LEU A 77 -5.70 7.61 -7.83
CA LEU A 77 -5.97 7.38 -9.25
C LEU A 77 -7.43 7.71 -9.61
N GLY A 78 -7.75 7.68 -10.91
CA GLY A 78 -9.13 7.82 -11.38
C GLY A 78 -9.98 6.60 -11.05
N THR A 79 -11.27 6.81 -10.75
CA THR A 79 -12.23 5.72 -10.41
C THR A 79 -12.27 4.58 -11.44
N GLU A 80 -12.01 4.88 -12.71
CA GLU A 80 -11.94 3.94 -13.83
C GLU A 80 -10.79 2.93 -13.73
N TYR A 81 -9.76 3.22 -12.93
CA TYR A 81 -8.61 2.34 -12.70
C TYR A 81 -8.65 1.65 -11.33
N LEU A 82 -9.79 1.68 -10.64
CA LEU A 82 -9.91 1.16 -9.28
C LEU A 82 -9.49 -0.32 -9.19
N SER A 83 -9.98 -1.19 -10.08
CA SER A 83 -9.64 -2.62 -10.04
C SER A 83 -8.13 -2.84 -10.16
N GLN A 84 -7.51 -2.18 -11.12
CA GLN A 84 -6.07 -2.29 -11.38
C GLN A 84 -5.26 -1.74 -10.20
N GLY A 85 -5.72 -0.65 -9.57
CA GLY A 85 -5.14 -0.10 -8.36
C GLY A 85 -5.18 -1.06 -7.18
N LEU A 86 -6.33 -1.68 -6.94
CA LEU A 86 -6.52 -2.68 -5.88
C LEU A 86 -5.66 -3.92 -6.13
N GLU A 87 -5.57 -4.39 -7.37
CA GLU A 87 -4.69 -5.49 -7.76
C GLU A 87 -3.22 -5.14 -7.52
N ALA A 88 -2.79 -3.92 -7.86
CA ALA A 88 -1.43 -3.47 -7.62
C ALA A 88 -1.09 -3.35 -6.12
N LEU A 89 -2.07 -3.06 -5.25
CA LEU A 89 -1.88 -3.15 -3.79
C LEU A 89 -1.87 -4.60 -3.30
N ALA A 90 -2.68 -5.47 -3.89
CA ALA A 90 -2.73 -6.88 -3.52
C ALA A 90 -1.39 -7.58 -3.75
N ASP A 91 -0.64 -7.17 -4.79
CA ASP A 91 0.70 -7.70 -5.09
C ASP A 91 1.74 -7.42 -3.96
N ILE A 92 1.50 -6.43 -3.10
CA ILE A 92 2.39 -6.05 -1.98
C ILE A 92 2.25 -7.00 -0.79
N GLY A 93 1.06 -7.57 -0.59
CA GLY A 93 0.75 -8.42 0.56
C GLY A 93 1.60 -9.69 0.68
N PRO A 94 1.72 -10.53 -0.37
CA PRO A 94 2.43 -11.80 -0.29
C PRO A 94 3.92 -11.66 0.07
N PRO A 95 4.71 -10.72 -0.50
CA PRO A 95 6.09 -10.49 -0.09
C PRO A 95 6.23 -10.11 1.39
N LEU A 96 5.45 -9.14 1.88
CA LEU A 96 5.53 -8.69 3.28
C LEU A 96 5.09 -9.76 4.27
N THR A 97 4.00 -10.48 3.97
CA THR A 97 3.46 -11.51 4.87
C THR A 97 4.38 -12.74 4.93
N SER A 98 5.10 -13.03 3.85
CA SER A 98 6.07 -14.13 3.81
C SER A 98 7.39 -13.79 4.50
N LEU A 99 7.79 -12.52 4.46
CA LEU A 99 9.06 -12.04 5.03
C LEU A 99 8.93 -11.61 6.49
N CYS A 100 7.71 -11.26 6.94
CA CYS A 100 7.46 -10.80 8.30
C CYS A 100 6.26 -11.55 8.90
N ARG A 101 6.54 -12.53 9.80
CA ARG A 101 5.52 -13.28 10.55
C ARG A 101 4.66 -12.40 11.48
N LEU A 102 5.01 -11.12 11.62
CA LEU A 102 4.37 -10.14 12.50
C LEU A 102 3.16 -9.46 11.83
N VAL A 103 2.94 -9.68 10.52
CA VAL A 103 1.75 -9.17 9.85
C VAL A 103 0.52 -9.96 10.29
N GLN A 104 -0.07 -9.55 11.41
CA GLN A 104 -1.33 -10.10 11.90
C GLN A 104 -2.53 -9.29 11.41
N LEU A 105 -2.28 -8.06 10.96
CA LEU A 105 -3.37 -7.13 10.73
C LEU A 105 -3.07 -6.17 9.57
N VAL A 106 -3.97 -6.24 8.59
CA VAL A 106 -3.95 -5.44 7.37
C VAL A 106 -5.26 -4.68 7.28
N HIS A 107 -5.14 -3.36 7.18
CA HIS A 107 -6.23 -2.41 6.99
C HIS A 107 -6.21 -1.84 5.59
N MET A 108 -7.40 -1.69 5.02
CA MET A 108 -7.58 -0.98 3.78
C MET A 108 -8.58 0.16 3.95
N TYR A 109 -8.14 1.38 3.68
CA TYR A 109 -9.02 2.56 3.63
C TYR A 109 -9.17 3.00 2.19
N ILE A 110 -10.40 3.15 1.72
CA ILE A 110 -10.69 3.58 0.35
C ILE A 110 -11.55 4.81 0.41
N HIS A 111 -11.02 5.94 -0.05
CA HIS A 111 -11.77 7.18 -0.26
C HIS A 111 -12.23 7.22 -1.71
N VAL A 112 -13.53 7.19 -1.95
CA VAL A 112 -14.10 7.29 -3.30
C VAL A 112 -14.79 8.63 -3.45
N THR A 113 -14.43 9.40 -4.48
CA THR A 113 -14.97 10.73 -4.79
C THR A 113 -15.79 10.81 -6.07
#